data_AF-A0A969MV19-F1
#
_entry.id   AF-A0A969MV19-F1
#
_cell.length_a   1.000
_cell.length_b   1.000
_cell.length_c   1.000
_cell.angle_alpha   90.00
_cell.angle_beta   90.00
_cell.angle_gamma   90.00
#
_symmetry.space_group_name_H-M   'P 1'
#
loop_
_entity.id
_entity.type
_entity.pdbx_description
1 polymer ?
#
loop_
_entity_poly.entity_id
_entity_poly.type
_entity_poly.pdbx_seq_one_letter_code
_entity_poly.pdbx_strand_id
1 'polypeptide(L)'
;MYLKTLHLRQFRNYRDQQVEFFAPKTILLGDNAQGKSNLLEAVELLASLRSHRAIRDRELVQEGASIGQVTATLEKDTGLTDLAIALRTNGRRTVSLNGENLRRQLDFLG
;
A
#
# COMPACT_ATOMS: atom_id res chain seq x y z
N MET A 1 -16.38 -2.17 -5.48
CA MET A 1 -14.92 -2.22 -5.21
C MET A 1 -14.70 -2.51 -3.74
N TYR A 2 -13.97 -3.57 -3.43
CA TYR A 2 -13.70 -4.06 -2.09
C TYR A 2 -12.21 -4.42 -1.96
N LEU A 3 -11.56 -4.05 -0.85
CA LEU A 3 -10.18 -4.43 -0.57
C LEU A 3 -10.18 -5.82 0.06
N LYS A 4 -9.70 -6.83 -0.66
CA LYS A 4 -9.71 -8.24 -0.22
C LYS A 4 -8.46 -8.57 0.59
N THR A 5 -7.31 -8.11 0.12
CA THR A 5 -6.01 -8.34 0.78
C THR A 5 -5.18 -7.07 0.76
N LEU A 6 -4.35 -6.90 1.78
CA LEU A 6 -3.30 -5.88 1.85
C LEU A 6 -2.03 -6.54 2.37
N HIS A 7 -0.92 -6.33 1.69
CA HIS A 7 0.37 -6.86 2.10
C HIS A 7 1.42 -5.74 2.11
N LEU A 8 2.02 -5.55 3.27
CA LEU A 8 3.00 -4.51 3.56
C LEU A 8 4.36 -5.15 3.80
N ARG A 9 5.36 -4.76 3.02
CA ARG A 9 6.75 -5.17 3.20
C ARG A 9 7.63 -3.95 3.32
N GLN A 10 8.44 -3.88 4.38
CA GLN A 10 9.40 -2.80 4.60
C GLN A 10 8.71 -1.42 4.48
N PHE A 11 7.52 -1.30 5.05
CA PHE A 11 6.68 -0.11 4.96
C PHE A 11 6.45 0.46 6.35
N ARG A 12 6.92 1.68 6.60
CA ARG A 12 6.91 2.32 7.93
C ARG A 12 7.48 1.37 8.99
N ASN A 13 6.68 1.00 10.00
CA ASN A 13 7.08 0.06 11.05
C ASN A 13 6.79 -1.42 10.69
N TYR A 14 6.12 -1.71 9.57
CA TYR A 14 5.83 -3.08 9.14
C TYR A 14 7.02 -3.69 8.40
N ARG A 15 7.57 -4.78 8.95
CA ARG A 15 8.57 -5.62 8.25
C ARG A 15 7.92 -6.46 7.17
N ASP A 16 6.99 -7.32 7.54
CA ASP A 16 6.18 -8.11 6.63
C ASP A 16 4.84 -8.34 7.33
N GLN A 17 3.74 -7.86 6.75
CA GLN A 17 2.41 -8.02 7.31
C GLN A 17 1.39 -8.19 6.19
N GLN A 18 0.74 -9.35 6.16
CA GLN A 18 -0.42 -9.63 5.32
C GLN A 18 -1.70 -9.48 6.13
N VAL A 19 -2.71 -8.87 5.53
CA VAL A 19 -4.04 -8.66 6.11
C VAL A 19 -5.07 -9.10 5.10
N GLU A 20 -5.97 -9.98 5.53
CA GLU A 20 -7.12 -10.41 4.76
C GLU A 20 -8.37 -9.77 5.35
N PHE A 21 -9.19 -9.18 4.49
CA PHE A 21 -10.44 -8.55 4.88
C PHE A 21 -11.59 -9.48 4.52
N PHE A 22 -12.40 -9.80 5.53
CA PHE A 22 -13.55 -10.70 5.39
C PHE A 22 -14.89 -9.99 5.55
N ALA A 23 -14.86 -8.70 5.90
CA ALA A 23 -16.06 -7.90 6.14
C ALA A 23 -15.95 -6.51 5.50
N PRO A 24 -17.09 -5.87 5.15
CA PRO A 24 -17.10 -4.49 4.65
C PRO A 24 -16.59 -3.46 5.67
N LYS A 25 -16.71 -3.77 6.96
CA LYS A 25 -16.23 -2.94 8.06
C LYS A 25 -15.18 -3.72 8.84
N THR A 26 -14.00 -3.13 8.98
CA THR A 26 -12.90 -3.71 9.75
C THR A 26 -12.48 -2.72 10.83
N ILE A 27 -12.33 -3.21 12.06
CA ILE A 27 -11.88 -2.41 13.20
C ILE A 27 -10.43 -2.77 13.50
N LEU A 28 -9.55 -1.77 13.52
CA LEU A 28 -8.15 -1.94 13.90
C LEU A 28 -7.99 -1.64 15.39
N LEU A 29 -7.63 -2.65 16.19
CA LEU A 29 -7.43 -2.56 17.63
C LEU A 29 -5.95 -2.62 18.00
N GLY A 30 -5.59 -2.02 19.13
CA GLY A 30 -4.23 -2.02 19.67
C GLY A 30 -3.84 -0.65 20.23
N ASP A 31 -2.68 -0.58 20.86
CA ASP A 31 -2.19 0.65 21.50
C ASP A 31 -1.74 1.71 20.48
N ASN A 32 -1.58 2.94 20.97
CA ASN A 32 -0.98 4.02 20.18
C ASN A 32 0.43 3.65 19.70
N ALA A 33 0.83 4.21 18.56
CA ALA A 33 2.12 3.96 17.90
C ALA A 33 2.38 2.52 17.40
N GLN A 34 1.41 1.59 17.49
CA GLN A 34 1.55 0.22 16.97
C GLN A 34 1.43 0.08 15.44
N GLY A 35 1.22 1.19 14.71
CA GLY A 35 1.15 1.16 13.24
C GLY A 35 -0.25 1.07 12.65
N LYS A 36 -1.31 1.20 13.45
CA LYS A 36 -2.71 1.26 12.95
C LYS A 36 -2.89 2.36 11.88
N SER A 37 -2.40 3.57 12.16
CA SER A 37 -2.44 4.69 11.20
C SER A 37 -1.56 4.44 9.97
N ASN A 38 -0.46 3.68 10.12
CA ASN A 38 0.40 3.32 8.99
C ASN A 38 -0.32 2.32 8.06
N LEU A 39 -1.11 1.40 8.59
CA LEU A 39 -1.94 0.50 7.77
C LEU A 39 -2.96 1.29 6.94
N LEU A 40 -3.65 2.25 7.58
CA LEU A 40 -4.59 3.14 6.87
C LEU A 40 -3.88 4.01 5.82
N GLU A 41 -2.68 4.50 6.13
CA GLU A 41 -1.84 5.24 5.19
C GLU A 41 -1.45 4.39 3.97
N ALA A 42 -1.21 3.08 4.13
CA ALA A 42 -0.96 2.20 2.99
C ALA A 42 -2.20 2.07 2.08
N VAL A 43 -3.40 2.01 2.66
CA VAL A 43 -4.66 2.00 1.90
C VAL A 43 -4.88 3.32 1.17
N GLU A 44 -4.64 4.45 1.83
CA GLU A 44 -4.68 5.78 1.21
C GLU A 44 -3.69 5.91 0.05
N LEU A 45 -2.47 5.37 0.23
CA LEU A 45 -1.43 5.39 -0.79
C LEU A 45 -1.86 4.63 -2.05
N LEU A 46 -2.50 3.47 -1.89
CA LEU A 46 -3.06 2.71 -3.00
C LEU A 46 -4.21 3.47 -3.70
N ALA A 47 -5.03 4.20 -2.93
CA ALA A 47 -6.20 4.89 -3.46
C ALA A 47 -5.89 6.26 -4.10
N SER A 48 -4.78 6.90 -3.73
CA SER A 48 -4.50 8.30 -4.11
C SER A 48 -3.10 8.53 -4.67
N LEU A 49 -2.21 7.54 -4.59
CA LEU A 49 -0.78 7.66 -4.88
C LEU A 49 -0.08 8.73 -4.01
N ARG A 50 -0.69 9.11 -2.90
CA ARG A 50 -0.19 10.13 -1.96
C ARG A 50 -0.34 9.63 -0.54
N SER A 51 0.43 10.24 0.35
CA SER A 51 0.23 10.11 1.78
C SER A 51 -0.07 11.50 2.34
N HIS A 52 -1.02 11.60 3.27
CA HIS A 52 -1.27 12.83 4.02
C HIS A 52 -0.13 13.18 5.01
N ARG A 53 0.71 12.21 5.39
CA ARG A 53 1.76 12.38 6.43
C ARG A 53 3.17 12.48 5.86
N ALA A 54 3.43 11.85 4.72
CA ALA A 54 4.75 11.79 4.10
C ALA A 54 4.79 12.68 2.85
N ILE A 55 5.82 13.51 2.76
CA ILE A 55 6.06 14.35 1.57
C ILE A 55 6.85 13.55 0.53
N ARG A 56 7.75 12.65 0.96
CA ARG A 56 8.62 11.86 0.08
C ARG A 56 8.42 10.36 0.29
N ASP A 57 8.46 9.59 -0.80
CA ASP A 57 8.32 8.12 -0.78
C ASP A 57 9.31 7.44 0.18
N ARG A 58 10.54 7.98 0.31
CA ARG A 58 11.56 7.43 1.23
C ARG A 58 11.12 7.40 2.70
N GLU A 59 10.22 8.28 3.11
CA GLU A 59 9.71 8.36 4.49
C GLU A 59 8.71 7.24 4.80
N LEU A 60 8.17 6.61 3.74
CA LEU A 60 7.28 5.47 3.82
C LEU A 60 8.05 4.14 3.85
N VAL A 61 9.32 4.13 3.44
CA VAL A 61 10.17 2.93 3.50
C VAL A 61 10.64 2.71 4.94
N GLN A 62 10.64 1.46 5.39
CA GLN A 62 11.13 1.07 6.70
C GLN A 62 12.59 1.48 6.90
N GLU A 63 12.91 1.96 8.10
CA GLU A 63 14.28 2.33 8.46
C GLU A 63 15.25 1.16 8.27
N GLY A 64 16.38 1.44 7.63
CA GLY A 64 17.39 0.44 7.26
C GLY A 64 17.08 -0.35 5.98
N ALA A 65 15.88 -0.24 5.40
CA ALA A 65 15.55 -0.84 4.11
C ALA A 65 15.78 0.13 2.95
N SER A 66 16.12 -0.41 1.78
CA SER A 66 16.27 0.36 0.54
C SER A 66 14.99 0.46 -0.29
N ILE A 67 14.09 -0.52 -0.11
CA ILE A 67 12.84 -0.67 -0.86
C ILE A 67 11.74 -1.07 0.13
N GLY A 68 10.56 -0.46 -0.05
CA GLY A 68 9.31 -0.85 0.59
C GLY A 68 8.25 -1.21 -0.46
N GLN A 69 7.28 -2.03 -0.09
CA GLN A 69 6.23 -2.47 -0.98
C GLN A 69 4.87 -2.46 -0.28
N VAL A 70 3.87 -1.96 -0.99
CA VAL A 70 2.45 -2.05 -0.62
C VAL A 70 1.75 -2.75 -1.78
N THR A 71 1.15 -3.90 -1.51
CA THR A 71 0.36 -4.64 -2.50
C THR A 71 -1.03 -4.93 -1.97
N ALA A 72 -1.99 -5.05 -2.87
CA ALA A 72 -3.38 -5.33 -2.52
C ALA A 72 -4.10 -6.04 -3.66
N THR A 73 -5.00 -6.95 -3.31
CA THR A 73 -6.00 -7.47 -4.24
C THR A 73 -7.32 -6.79 -3.97
N LEU A 74 -7.89 -6.20 -5.02
CA LEU A 74 -9.21 -5.60 -5.03
C LEU A 74 -10.20 -6.53 -5.71
N GLU A 75 -11.42 -6.56 -5.19
CA GLU A 75 -12.57 -7.16 -5.84
C GLU A 75 -13.47 -6.07 -6.42
N LYS A 76 -13.64 -6.10 -7.73
CA LYS A 76 -14.51 -5.19 -8.51
C LYS A 76 -15.57 -6.02 -9.23
N ASP A 77 -16.60 -5.35 -9.75
CA ASP A 77 -17.65 -6.02 -10.52
C ASP A 77 -17.09 -6.69 -11.79
N THR A 78 -15.96 -6.18 -12.30
CA THR A 78 -15.22 -6.73 -13.44
C THR A 78 -14.28 -7.90 -13.09
N GLY A 79 -14.19 -8.28 -11.81
CA GLY A 79 -13.28 -9.32 -11.31
C GLY A 79 -12.22 -8.80 -10.35
N LEU A 80 -11.22 -9.64 -10.08
CA LEU A 80 -10.09 -9.31 -9.22
C LEU A 80 -9.10 -8.38 -9.92
N THR A 81 -8.49 -7.48 -9.16
CA THR A 81 -7.46 -6.56 -9.65
C THR A 81 -6.34 -6.48 -8.63
N ASP A 82 -5.11 -6.75 -9.04
CA ASP A 82 -3.94 -6.64 -8.19
C ASP A 82 -3.27 -5.29 -8.37
N LEU A 83 -3.02 -4.63 -7.26
CA LEU A 83 -2.32 -3.35 -7.16
C LEU A 83 -0.98 -3.55 -6.46
N ALA A 84 0.08 -2.93 -6.98
CA ALA A 84 1.37 -2.89 -6.32
C ALA A 84 2.03 -1.51 -6.43
N ILE A 85 2.59 -1.03 -5.31
CA ILE A 85 3.46 0.14 -5.26
C ILE A 85 4.78 -0.28 -4.63
N ALA A 86 5.87 -0.10 -5.37
CA ALA A 86 7.23 -0.27 -4.88
C ALA A 86 7.85 1.11 -4.63
N LEU A 87 8.14 1.40 -3.37
CA LEU A 87 8.73 2.63 -2.86
C LEU A 87 10.23 2.43 -2.71
N ARG A 88 11.03 3.46 -3.00
CA ARG A 88 12.49 3.39 -2.90
C ARG A 88 13.03 4.55 -2.10
N THR A 89 14.05 4.30 -1.28
CA THR A 89 14.75 5.39 -0.58
C THR A 89 15.50 6.28 -1.57
N ASN A 90 15.98 5.67 -2.66
CA ASN A 90 16.63 6.34 -3.78
C ASN A 90 15.95 5.96 -5.10
N GLY A 91 15.66 6.98 -5.93
CA GLY A 91 14.98 6.80 -7.22
C GLY A 91 13.46 6.97 -7.13
N ARG A 92 12.79 6.74 -8.26
CA ARG A 92 11.33 6.86 -8.35
C ARG A 92 10.65 5.59 -7.89
N ARG A 93 9.47 5.73 -7.28
CA ARG A 93 8.57 4.59 -7.07
C ARG A 93 8.09 4.00 -8.39
N THR A 94 7.73 2.72 -8.35
CA THR A 94 7.06 2.01 -9.44
C THR A 94 5.66 1.64 -8.98
N VAL A 95 4.70 1.71 -9.90
CA VAL A 95 3.34 1.24 -9.66
C VAL A 95 2.98 0.20 -10.72
N SER A 96 2.26 -0.84 -10.32
CA SER A 96 1.93 -1.96 -11.18
C SER A 96 0.47 -2.37 -11.02
N LEU A 97 -0.19 -2.70 -12.12
CA LEU A 97 -1.56 -3.18 -12.17
C LEU A 97 -1.56 -4.57 -12.78
N ASN A 98 -2.10 -5.57 -12.08
CA ASN A 98 -2.11 -6.98 -12.51
C ASN A 98 -0.71 -7.50 -12.92
N GLY A 99 0.33 -7.08 -12.19
CA GLY A 99 1.72 -7.47 -12.45
C GLY A 99 2.44 -6.65 -13.52
N GLU A 100 1.74 -5.80 -14.27
CA GLU A 100 2.36 -4.95 -15.29
C GLU A 100 2.74 -3.58 -14.74
N ASN A 101 3.99 -3.17 -14.97
CA ASN A 101 4.48 -1.85 -14.54
C ASN A 101 3.90 -0.74 -15.43
N LEU A 102 3.27 0.25 -14.81
CA LEU A 102 2.68 1.38 -15.51
C LEU A 102 3.72 2.48 -15.75
N ARG A 103 3.74 3.03 -16.97
CA ARG A 103 4.61 4.17 -17.32
C ARG A 103 4.13 5.47 -16.70
N ARG A 104 2.82 5.71 -16.75
CA ARG A 104 2.17 6.86 -16.14
C ARG A 104 1.49 6.40 -14.85
N GLN A 105 1.91 6.99 -13.73
CA GLN A 105 1.42 6.55 -12.43
C GLN A 105 -0.09 6.78 -12.27
N LEU A 106 -0.66 7.82 -12.89
CA LEU A 106 -2.08 8.14 -12.77
C LEU A 106 -2.99 7.04 -13.30
N ASP A 107 -2.53 6.26 -14.28
CA ASP A 107 -3.28 5.13 -14.86
C ASP A 107 -3.51 4.03 -13.80
N PHE A 108 -2.79 4.05 -12.68
CA PHE A 108 -2.99 3.15 -11.54
C PHE A 108 -4.35 3.37 -10.85
N LEU A 109 -4.92 4.57 -10.95
CA LEU A 109 -6.17 4.93 -10.29
C LEU A 109 -7.41 4.57 -11.12
N GLY A 110 -7.23 4.15 -12.38
CA GLY A 110 -8.30 3.98 -13.36
C GLY A 110 -8.40 5.16 -14.31
#